data_AF-A0AAN1QL54-F1
#
_entry.id   AF-A0AAN1QL54-F1
#
_cell.length_a   1.000
_cell.length_b   1.000
_cell.length_c   1.000
_cell.angle_alpha   90.00
_cell.angle_beta   90.00
_cell.angle_gamma   90.00
#
_symmetry.space_group_name_H-M   'P 1'
#
loop_
_entity.id
_entity.type
_entity.pdbx_description
1 polymer ?
#
loop_
_entity_poly.entity_id
_entity_poly.type
_entity_poly.pdbx_seq_one_letter_code
_entity_poly.pdbx_strand_id
1 'polypeptide(L)'
;MGKRRLLGLAIGSTAIGLLGYWAGTELLREPSLAEIYPGPWQTQPLAELDSSLSRYTVPNCKPYRYRANQLDPEIGEYLVACPAEGGQPPLAYLVQLPLQKVVSGPFPLDPALAAAP
;
A
#
# COMPACT_ATOMS: atom_id res chain seq x y z
N MET A 1 75.60 -10.51 -6.46
CA MET A 1 74.93 -9.35 -7.10
C MET A 1 74.25 -9.88 -8.37
N GLY A 2 72.99 -9.68 -8.72
CA GLY A 2 71.84 -9.01 -8.15
C GLY A 2 70.61 -9.47 -8.96
N LYS A 3 69.47 -9.49 -8.29
CA LYS A 3 68.15 -9.98 -8.72
C LYS A 3 67.69 -9.39 -10.06
N ARG A 4 66.93 -10.17 -10.85
CA ARG A 4 65.71 -9.73 -11.57
C ARG A 4 64.95 -10.95 -12.08
N ARG A 5 64.00 -11.43 -11.27
CA ARG A 5 62.91 -12.30 -11.70
C ARG A 5 61.88 -11.41 -12.39
N LEU A 6 61.69 -11.58 -13.69
CA LEU A 6 60.53 -11.03 -14.38
C LEU A 6 59.37 -12.00 -14.16
N LEU A 7 58.57 -11.73 -13.12
CA LEU A 7 57.21 -12.27 -13.03
C LEU A 7 56.39 -11.57 -14.12
N GLY A 8 56.13 -12.27 -15.22
CA GLY A 8 55.03 -11.91 -16.11
C GLY A 8 53.72 -12.18 -15.38
N LEU A 9 52.97 -11.13 -15.05
CA LEU A 9 51.58 -11.23 -14.62
C LEU A 9 50.75 -11.75 -15.80
N ALA A 10 50.43 -13.03 -15.81
CA ALA A 10 49.23 -13.54 -16.46
C ALA A 10 48.12 -13.56 -15.41
N ILE A 11 47.49 -12.41 -15.15
CA ILE A 11 46.24 -12.38 -14.39
C ILE A 11 45.11 -12.45 -15.42
N GLY A 12 44.37 -13.55 -15.36
CA GLY A 12 43.35 -13.94 -16.31
C GLY A 12 42.19 -12.95 -16.40
N SER A 13 41.70 -12.81 -17.63
CA SER A 13 40.39 -12.24 -17.95
C SER A 13 39.28 -13.16 -17.46
N THR A 14 38.93 -13.11 -16.18
CA THR A 14 37.69 -13.73 -15.68
C THR A 14 37.12 -12.90 -14.54
N ALA A 15 36.49 -11.77 -14.85
CA ALA A 15 35.66 -11.05 -13.86
C ALA A 15 34.69 -10.03 -14.49
N ILE A 16 34.03 -10.33 -15.60
CA ILE A 16 32.88 -9.51 -16.04
C ILE A 16 31.79 -10.46 -16.54
N GLY A 17 30.97 -10.98 -15.62
CA GLY A 17 29.87 -11.86 -16.03
C GLY A 17 28.95 -12.38 -14.94
N LEU A 18 29.24 -12.18 -13.65
CA LEU A 18 28.46 -12.80 -12.57
C LEU A 18 28.05 -11.87 -11.42
N LEU A 19 27.99 -10.55 -11.64
CA LEU A 19 27.50 -9.60 -10.63
C LEU A 19 26.08 -9.05 -10.89
N GLY A 20 25.44 -9.42 -12.00
CA GLY A 20 24.12 -8.86 -12.38
C GLY A 20 22.90 -9.70 -11.96
N TYR A 21 23.07 -10.94 -11.52
CA TYR A 21 21.94 -11.89 -11.43
C TYR A 21 21.15 -11.88 -10.10
N TRP A 22 21.61 -11.15 -9.08
CA TRP A 22 20.98 -11.18 -7.74
C TRP A 22 20.37 -9.86 -7.27
N ALA A 23 20.48 -8.78 -8.06
CA ALA A 23 19.97 -7.45 -7.68
C ALA A 23 18.56 -7.13 -8.23
N GLY A 24 17.85 -8.10 -8.82
CA GLY A 24 16.68 -7.85 -9.65
C GLY A 24 15.30 -8.10 -9.00
N THR A 25 15.21 -8.67 -7.79
CA THR A 25 13.93 -9.17 -7.28
C THR A 25 13.11 -8.18 -6.44
N GLU A 26 13.71 -7.10 -5.94
CA GLU A 26 13.01 -6.14 -5.07
C GLU A 26 12.11 -5.15 -5.86
N LEU A 27 12.36 -4.94 -7.15
CA LEU A 27 11.68 -3.91 -7.95
C LEU A 27 10.27 -4.29 -8.43
N LEU A 28 9.83 -5.53 -8.22
CA LEU A 28 8.54 -6.05 -8.73
C LEU A 28 7.55 -6.44 -7.62
N ARG A 29 7.84 -6.13 -6.37
CA ARG A 29 6.91 -6.44 -5.28
C ARG A 29 5.76 -5.43 -5.29
N GLU A 30 4.54 -5.92 -5.52
CA GLU A 30 3.32 -5.14 -5.30
C GLU A 30 3.13 -4.88 -3.80
N PRO A 31 2.85 -3.63 -3.38
CA PRO A 31 2.60 -3.33 -1.98
C PRO A 31 1.29 -3.97 -1.52
N SER A 32 1.30 -4.51 -0.31
CA SER A 32 0.10 -5.02 0.35
C SER A 32 -0.84 -3.88 0.76
N LEU A 33 -2.13 -4.18 0.95
CA LEU A 33 -3.09 -3.18 1.43
C LEU A 33 -2.72 -2.61 2.81
N ALA A 34 -2.02 -3.36 3.66
CA ALA A 34 -1.53 -2.87 4.94
C ALA A 34 -0.36 -1.88 4.81
N GLU A 35 0.41 -1.98 3.73
CA GLU A 35 1.46 -1.01 3.37
C GLU A 35 0.86 0.24 2.74
N ILE A 36 -0.18 0.10 1.91
CA ILE A 36 -0.90 1.24 1.31
C ILE A 36 -1.71 2.01 2.35
N TYR A 37 -2.46 1.29 3.19
CA TYR A 37 -3.36 1.81 4.21
C TYR A 37 -2.90 1.35 5.60
N PRO A 38 -1.79 1.91 6.12
CA PRO A 38 -1.30 1.56 7.43
C PRO A 38 -2.28 1.99 8.52
N GLY A 39 -2.21 1.29 9.66
CA GLY A 39 -2.98 1.66 10.86
C GLY A 39 -2.42 2.89 11.58
N PRO A 40 -3.14 3.39 12.59
CA PRO A 40 -4.37 2.83 13.12
C PRO A 40 -5.62 3.23 12.34
N TRP A 41 -6.75 2.57 12.62
CA TRP A 41 -8.04 3.04 12.10
C TRP A 41 -8.47 4.35 12.76
N GLN A 42 -8.73 5.36 11.93
CA GLN A 42 -9.27 6.62 12.41
C GLN A 42 -10.79 6.54 12.52
N THR A 43 -11.33 7.06 13.63
CA THR A 43 -12.77 7.05 13.95
C THR A 43 -13.35 8.45 14.11
N GLN A 44 -12.50 9.48 14.05
CA GLN A 44 -12.95 10.87 14.09
C GLN A 44 -13.73 11.20 12.81
N PRO A 45 -14.93 11.78 12.89
CA PRO A 45 -15.68 12.14 11.69
C PRO A 45 -14.91 13.13 10.79
N LEU A 46 -14.89 12.86 9.49
CA LEU A 46 -14.39 13.78 8.45
C LEU A 46 -15.57 14.24 7.58
N ALA A 47 -15.86 15.55 7.57
CA ALA A 47 -17.02 16.11 6.88
C ALA A 47 -17.00 15.82 5.37
N GLU A 48 -15.82 15.75 4.78
CA GLU A 48 -15.60 15.47 3.37
C GLU A 48 -15.91 14.01 3.02
N LEU A 49 -15.60 13.06 3.92
CA LEU A 49 -16.00 11.67 3.79
C LEU A 49 -17.52 11.52 3.95
N ASP A 50 -18.11 12.21 4.93
CA ASP A 50 -19.57 12.26 5.12
C ASP A 50 -20.30 12.72 3.85
N SER A 51 -19.81 13.82 3.25
CA SER A 51 -20.35 14.36 2.00
C SER A 51 -20.23 13.36 0.85
N SER A 52 -19.07 12.73 0.71
CA SER A 52 -18.80 11.75 -0.35
C SER A 52 -19.68 10.51 -0.21
N LEU A 53 -19.78 9.93 0.98
CA LEU A 53 -20.61 8.75 1.25
C LEU A 53 -22.10 9.05 1.07
N SER A 54 -22.56 10.23 1.50
CA SER A 54 -23.96 10.65 1.34
C SER A 54 -24.33 10.87 -0.12
N ARG A 55 -23.45 11.48 -0.91
CA ARG A 55 -23.70 11.75 -2.35
C ARG A 55 -23.86 10.45 -3.16
N TYR A 56 -23.18 9.39 -2.74
CA TYR A 56 -23.22 8.08 -3.38
C TYR A 56 -24.21 7.11 -2.71
N THR A 57 -25.05 7.61 -1.79
CA THR A 57 -26.12 6.85 -1.11
C THR A 57 -25.59 5.56 -0.48
N VAL A 58 -24.41 5.61 0.16
CA VAL A 58 -23.86 4.44 0.84
C VAL A 58 -24.70 4.16 2.10
N PRO A 59 -25.51 3.09 2.12
CA PRO A 59 -26.43 2.85 3.22
C PRO A 59 -25.68 2.44 4.48
N ASN A 60 -26.17 2.87 5.65
CA ASN A 60 -25.76 2.39 6.98
C ASN A 60 -24.25 2.41 7.28
N CYS A 61 -23.47 3.26 6.61
CA CYS A 61 -22.01 3.29 6.79
C CYS A 61 -21.56 4.03 8.06
N LYS A 62 -22.47 4.64 8.81
CA LYS A 62 -22.12 5.40 10.03
C LYS A 62 -22.32 4.53 11.29
N PRO A 63 -21.39 4.55 12.26
CA PRO A 63 -20.09 5.22 12.21
C PRO A 63 -19.08 4.43 11.35
N TYR A 64 -18.41 5.10 10.41
CA TYR A 64 -17.31 4.50 9.66
C TYR A 64 -15.99 4.71 10.40
N ARG A 65 -15.01 3.90 10.01
CA ARG A 65 -13.59 4.12 10.30
C ARG A 65 -12.82 4.21 8.99
N TYR A 66 -11.70 4.91 8.97
CA TYR A 66 -10.92 5.08 7.73
C TYR A 66 -9.41 5.02 7.95
N ARG A 67 -8.68 4.78 6.87
CA ARG A 67 -7.23 4.91 6.75
C ARG A 67 -6.91 5.66 5.46
N ALA A 68 -5.95 6.56 5.53
CA ALA A 68 -5.48 7.28 4.35
C ALA A 68 -4.46 6.45 3.59
N ASN A 69 -4.42 6.59 2.26
CA ASN A 69 -3.32 6.08 1.45
C ASN A 69 -2.03 6.81 1.87
N GLN A 70 -1.02 6.06 2.32
CA GLN A 70 0.29 6.61 2.73
C GLN A 70 1.39 6.41 1.69
N LEU A 71 1.17 5.55 0.68
CA LEU A 71 2.12 5.42 -0.43
C LEU A 71 1.99 6.56 -1.44
N ASP A 72 0.76 7.04 -1.62
CA ASP A 72 0.45 8.22 -2.41
C ASP A 72 -0.54 9.11 -1.63
N PRO A 73 -0.04 9.99 -0.75
CA PRO A 73 -0.89 10.89 0.02
C PRO A 73 -1.53 11.99 -0.84
N GLU A 74 -0.95 12.34 -1.99
CA GLU A 74 -1.37 13.50 -2.78
C GLU A 74 -2.65 13.25 -3.59
N ILE A 75 -2.98 11.99 -3.87
CA ILE A 75 -4.28 11.63 -4.46
C ILE A 75 -5.46 11.79 -3.48
N GLY A 76 -5.19 11.94 -2.18
CA GLY A 76 -6.23 12.11 -1.16
C GLY A 76 -7.23 10.95 -1.12
N GLU A 77 -6.73 9.73 -1.27
CA GLU A 77 -7.51 8.50 -1.22
C GLU A 77 -7.59 7.93 0.19
N TYR A 78 -8.77 7.43 0.53
CA TYR A 78 -9.10 6.87 1.83
C TYR A 78 -9.78 5.53 1.65
N LEU A 79 -9.30 4.53 2.37
CA LEU A 79 -10.02 3.30 2.60
C LEU A 79 -10.99 3.52 3.76
N VAL A 80 -12.28 3.47 3.48
CA VAL A 80 -13.36 3.63 4.46
C VAL A 80 -13.98 2.28 4.72
N ALA A 81 -14.06 1.87 5.99
CA ALA A 81 -14.76 0.67 6.41
C ALA A 81 -16.05 1.03 7.16
N CYS A 82 -17.16 0.52 6.66
CA CYS A 82 -18.48 0.62 7.28
C CYS A 82 -18.66 -0.48 8.34
N PRO A 83 -19.56 -0.27 9.32
CA PRO A 83 -19.87 -1.30 10.29
C PRO A 83 -20.49 -2.53 9.62
N ALA A 84 -20.32 -3.68 10.27
CA ALA A 84 -21.01 -4.92 9.89
C ALA A 84 -22.51 -4.79 10.18
N GLU A 85 -23.36 -5.16 9.23
CA GLU A 85 -24.81 -5.23 9.42
C GLU A 85 -25.31 -6.67 9.45
N GLY A 86 -26.17 -7.01 10.41
CA GLY A 86 -26.90 -8.28 10.41
C GLY A 86 -26.03 -9.55 10.36
N GLY A 87 -24.82 -9.52 10.92
CA GLY A 87 -23.87 -10.65 10.91
C GLY A 87 -23.04 -10.78 9.64
N GLN A 88 -23.13 -9.83 8.71
CA GLN A 88 -22.27 -9.77 7.52
C GLN A 88 -20.88 -9.21 7.85
N PRO A 89 -19.83 -9.55 7.07
CA PRO A 89 -18.53 -8.92 7.24
C PRO A 89 -18.62 -7.41 6.94
N PRO A 90 -17.76 -6.58 7.58
CA PRO A 90 -17.71 -5.16 7.29
C PRO A 90 -17.33 -4.92 5.82
N LEU A 91 -18.03 -3.98 5.19
CA LEU A 91 -17.76 -3.55 3.83
C LEU A 91 -16.82 -2.36 3.83
N ALA A 92 -16.03 -2.25 2.76
CA ALA A 92 -15.10 -1.16 2.56
C ALA A 92 -15.27 -0.51 1.18
N TYR A 93 -14.86 0.76 1.13
CA TYR A 93 -14.96 1.64 -0.02
C TYR A 93 -13.67 2.43 -0.17
N LEU A 94 -13.30 2.74 -1.41
CA LEU A 94 -12.25 3.72 -1.70
C LEU A 94 -12.91 5.06 -2.00
N VAL A 95 -12.48 6.08 -1.28
CA VAL A 95 -13.01 7.44 -1.41
C VAL A 95 -11.87 8.40 -1.72
N GLN A 96 -12.00 9.16 -2.80
CA GLN A 96 -11.07 10.23 -3.14
C GLN A 96 -11.69 11.57 -2.78
N LEU A 97 -11.12 12.22 -1.77
CA LEU A 97 -11.62 13.51 -1.26
C LEU A 97 -11.49 14.66 -2.26
N PRO A 98 -10.39 14.80 -3.04
CA PRO A 98 -10.29 15.86 -4.04
C PRO A 98 -11.42 15.82 -5.08
N LEU A 99 -11.96 14.61 -5.36
CA LEU A 99 -13.07 14.39 -6.27
C LEU A 99 -14.44 14.31 -5.57
N GLN A 100 -14.45 14.34 -4.22
CA GLN A 100 -15.62 14.09 -3.37
C GLN A 100 -16.43 12.86 -3.82
N LYS A 101 -15.72 11.76 -4.09
CA LYS A 101 -16.28 10.60 -4.79
C LYS A 101 -15.86 9.28 -4.16
N VAL A 102 -16.83 8.36 -4.07
CA VAL A 102 -16.56 6.93 -3.93
C VAL A 102 -16.09 6.40 -5.28
N VAL A 103 -14.82 6.00 -5.36
CA VAL A 103 -14.18 5.57 -6.62
C VAL A 103 -14.25 4.04 -6.81
N SER A 104 -14.38 3.28 -5.72
CA SER A 104 -14.53 1.83 -5.75
C SER A 104 -15.26 1.30 -4.51
N GLY A 105 -15.88 0.12 -4.63
CA GLY A 105 -16.65 -0.56 -3.57
C GLY A 105 -18.15 -0.70 -3.87
N PRO A 106 -18.89 -1.42 -3.02
CA PRO A 106 -18.42 -2.11 -1.82
C PRO A 106 -17.54 -3.34 -2.11
N PHE A 107 -16.55 -3.59 -1.26
CA PHE A 107 -15.80 -4.84 -1.22
C PHE A 107 -15.66 -5.33 0.23
N PRO A 108 -15.46 -6.64 0.46
CA PRO A 108 -15.17 -7.15 1.80
C PRO A 108 -13.89 -6.52 2.34
N LEU A 109 -13.90 -6.08 3.61
CA LEU A 109 -12.70 -5.58 4.25
C LEU A 109 -11.66 -6.71 4.38
N ASP A 110 -10.43 -6.43 3.94
CA ASP A 110 -9.31 -7.37 4.07
C ASP A 110 -9.10 -7.74 5.56
N PRO A 111 -9.09 -9.05 5.91
CA PRO A 111 -8.81 -9.52 7.26
C PRO A 111 -7.50 -9.00 7.85
N ALA A 112 -6.47 -8.77 7.03
CA ALA A 112 -5.19 -8.21 7.43
C ALA A 112 -5.33 -6.77 7.97
N LEU A 113 -6.35 -6.04 7.52
CA LEU A 113 -6.68 -4.70 8.00
C LEU A 113 -7.70 -4.72 9.14
N ALA A 114 -8.50 -5.78 9.26
CA ALA A 114 -9.63 -5.83 10.20
C ALA A 114 -9.21 -5.77 11.67
N ALA A 115 -8.08 -6.40 12.03
CA ALA A 115 -7.60 -6.57 13.40
C ALA A 115 -6.48 -5.61 13.83
N ALA A 116 -5.94 -4.81 12.90
CA ALA A 116 -4.89 -3.86 13.24
C ALA A 116 -5.51 -2.71 14.08
N PRO A 117 -4.91 -2.38 15.25
CA PRO A 117 -5.43 -1.40 16.21
C PRO A 117 -5.66 -0.02 15.59
#